data_AF-A0A920VDX5-F1
#
_entry.id   AF-A0A920VDX5-F1
#
_cell.length_a   1.000
_cell.length_b   1.000
_cell.length_c   1.000
_cell.angle_alpha   90.00
_cell.angle_beta   90.00
_cell.angle_gamma   90.00
#
_symmetry.space_group_name_H-M   'P 1'
#
loop_
_entity.id
_entity.type
_entity.pdbx_description
1 polymer ?
#
loop_
_entity_poly.entity_id
_entity_poly.type
_entity_poly.pdbx_seq_one_letter_code
_entity_poly.pdbx_strand_id
1 'polypeptide(L)'
;MAQEPDPKSLSLEDTIEIAHDKGVPVLVDAAGQIYPLDLFGSYVRMGADFQCTAAKYMSSPQSTGLAFGSEDMIRKLALQSFVSYEGRRIRGVGRPQKVDRQEMVGVVAAVQRWMTMNHEERLADTETKCRNMLNPLQRYTGRYR
;
A
#
# COMPACT_ATOMS: atom_id res chain seq x y z
N MET A 1 2.86 -9.93 -8.42
CA MET A 1 1.53 -10.26 -8.99
C MET A 1 0.50 -9.68 -8.04
N ALA A 2 -0.65 -9.23 -8.56
CA ALA A 2 -1.77 -8.85 -7.71
C ALA A 2 -2.18 -10.03 -6.83
N GLN A 3 -2.82 -9.74 -5.70
CA GLN A 3 -3.35 -10.78 -4.82
C GLN A 3 -4.35 -11.67 -5.57
N GLU A 4 -4.27 -12.98 -5.36
CA GLU A 4 -5.22 -13.92 -5.95
C GLU A 4 -6.63 -13.64 -5.41
N PRO A 5 -7.67 -13.67 -6.28
CA PRO A 5 -9.04 -13.48 -5.85
C PRO A 5 -9.47 -14.58 -4.88
N ASP A 6 -10.12 -14.20 -3.78
CA ASP A 6 -10.80 -15.16 -2.91
C ASP A 6 -12.14 -15.55 -3.56
N PRO A 7 -12.38 -16.84 -3.89
CA PRO A 7 -13.61 -17.28 -4.53
C PRO A 7 -14.88 -17.05 -3.70
N LYS A 8 -14.74 -16.73 -2.40
CA LYS A 8 -15.87 -16.39 -1.52
C LYS A 8 -16.15 -14.89 -1.45
N SER A 9 -15.31 -14.07 -2.08
CA SER A 9 -15.44 -12.61 -2.10
C SER A 9 -15.96 -12.13 -3.46
N LEU A 10 -16.64 -10.97 -3.47
CA LEU A 10 -17.00 -10.30 -4.71
C LEU A 10 -15.73 -9.82 -5.44
N SER A 11 -15.83 -9.69 -6.77
CA SER A 11 -14.83 -8.94 -7.53
C SER A 11 -14.82 -7.47 -7.07
N LEU A 12 -13.73 -6.76 -7.35
CA LEU A 12 -13.66 -5.34 -7.03
C LEU A 12 -14.67 -4.56 -7.89
N GLU A 13 -14.83 -4.96 -9.14
CA GLU A 13 -15.77 -4.38 -10.10
C GLU A 13 -17.21 -4.48 -9.60
N ASP A 14 -17.65 -5.69 -9.20
CA ASP A 14 -18.99 -5.89 -8.63
C ASP A 14 -19.16 -5.09 -7.33
N THR A 15 -18.10 -5.04 -6.50
CA THR A 15 -18.11 -4.27 -5.26
C THR A 15 -18.32 -2.78 -5.52
N ILE A 16 -17.62 -2.22 -6.51
CA ILE A 16 -17.75 -0.82 -6.93
C ILE A 16 -19.16 -0.55 -7.44
N GLU A 17 -19.66 -1.37 -8.36
CA GLU A 17 -21.00 -1.21 -8.94
C GLU A 17 -22.09 -1.21 -7.85
N ILE A 18 -22.09 -2.24 -6.99
CA ILE A 18 -23.11 -2.39 -5.94
C ILE A 18 -23.03 -1.25 -4.92
N ALA A 19 -21.83 -0.85 -4.50
CA ALA A 19 -21.66 0.22 -3.52
C ALA A 19 -22.09 1.58 -4.08
N HIS A 20 -21.72 1.88 -5.33
CA HIS A 20 -22.08 3.13 -5.99
C HIS A 20 -23.58 3.22 -6.30
N ASP A 21 -24.27 2.12 -6.61
CA ASP A 21 -25.75 2.08 -6.71
C ASP A 21 -26.44 2.50 -5.39
N LYS A 22 -25.75 2.35 -4.26
CA LYS A 22 -26.20 2.80 -2.93
C LYS A 22 -25.58 4.12 -2.46
N GLY A 23 -24.79 4.79 -3.30
CA GLY A 23 -24.09 6.02 -2.94
C GLY A 23 -23.04 5.85 -1.85
N VAL A 24 -22.46 4.65 -1.71
CA VAL A 24 -21.41 4.33 -0.73
C VAL A 24 -20.05 4.33 -1.42
N PRO A 25 -19.04 5.04 -0.90
CA PRO A 25 -17.70 5.05 -1.51
C PRO A 25 -16.96 3.73 -1.26
N VAL A 26 -16.12 3.33 -2.21
CA VAL A 26 -15.27 2.14 -2.11
C VAL A 26 -13.83 2.51 -1.81
N LEU A 27 -13.27 1.84 -0.81
CA LEU A 27 -11.92 2.06 -0.32
C LEU A 27 -11.10 0.77 -0.40
N VAL A 28 -9.95 0.80 -1.06
CA VAL A 28 -9.09 -0.36 -1.23
C VAL A 28 -7.84 -0.25 -0.35
N ASP A 29 -7.70 -1.15 0.62
CA ASP A 29 -6.44 -1.37 1.33
C ASP A 29 -5.52 -2.23 0.47
N ALA A 30 -4.55 -1.57 -0.17
CA ALA A 30 -3.58 -2.17 -1.05
C ALA A 30 -2.17 -2.15 -0.40
N ALA A 31 -2.09 -2.34 0.94
CA ALA A 31 -0.87 -2.19 1.71
C ALA A 31 0.36 -2.88 1.09
N GLY A 32 0.22 -4.14 0.67
CA GLY A 32 1.29 -4.95 0.08
C GLY A 32 1.38 -4.90 -1.45
N GLN A 33 0.47 -4.21 -2.13
CA GLN A 33 0.35 -4.21 -3.59
C GLN A 33 1.31 -3.17 -4.21
N ILE A 34 2.60 -3.35 -3.96
CA ILE A 34 3.67 -2.42 -4.39
C ILE A 34 4.44 -2.89 -5.63
N TYR A 35 4.18 -4.11 -6.11
CA TYR A 35 4.78 -4.66 -7.33
C TYR A 35 3.86 -5.73 -7.96
N PRO A 36 3.56 -5.67 -9.27
CA PRO A 36 4.19 -4.79 -10.27
C PRO A 36 3.79 -3.32 -10.14
N LEU A 37 4.56 -2.41 -10.74
CA LEU A 37 4.47 -0.96 -10.47
C LEU A 37 3.13 -0.35 -10.95
N ASP A 38 2.50 -0.96 -11.94
CA ASP A 38 1.19 -0.58 -12.47
C ASP A 38 0.07 -0.69 -11.42
N LEU A 39 0.26 -1.43 -10.33
CA LEU A 39 -0.68 -1.50 -9.22
C LEU A 39 -0.87 -0.16 -8.48
N PHE A 40 0.08 0.76 -8.60
CA PHE A 40 -0.01 2.10 -7.99
C PHE A 40 -1.18 2.88 -8.60
N GLY A 41 -2.20 3.16 -7.78
CA GLY A 41 -3.42 3.83 -8.20
C GLY A 41 -4.30 3.01 -9.15
N SER A 42 -4.00 1.73 -9.38
CA SER A 42 -4.76 0.88 -10.31
C SER A 42 -6.22 0.75 -9.88
N TYR A 43 -6.47 0.51 -8.59
CA TYR A 43 -7.82 0.33 -8.07
C TYR A 43 -8.66 1.61 -8.15
N VAL A 44 -8.02 2.78 -8.00
CA VAL A 44 -8.68 4.06 -8.25
C VAL A 44 -9.02 4.23 -9.74
N ARG A 45 -8.11 3.83 -10.64
CA ARG A 45 -8.40 3.83 -12.09
C ARG A 45 -9.51 2.85 -12.49
N MET A 46 -9.71 1.79 -11.72
CA MET A 46 -10.82 0.84 -11.89
C MET A 46 -12.17 1.38 -11.39
N GLY A 47 -12.18 2.46 -10.62
CA GLY A 47 -13.41 3.10 -10.13
C GLY A 47 -13.54 3.18 -8.60
N ALA A 48 -12.59 2.66 -7.82
CA ALA A 48 -12.60 2.86 -6.38
C ALA A 48 -12.32 4.34 -6.04
N ASP A 49 -12.95 4.84 -4.98
CA ASP A 49 -12.81 6.24 -4.58
C ASP A 49 -11.44 6.53 -3.94
N PHE A 50 -10.85 5.51 -3.32
CA PHE A 50 -9.55 5.60 -2.66
C PHE A 50 -8.78 4.29 -2.66
N GLN A 51 -7.46 4.40 -2.72
CA GLN A 51 -6.51 3.31 -2.48
C GLN A 51 -5.41 3.78 -1.52
N CYS A 52 -5.05 2.95 -0.54
CA CYS A 52 -3.82 3.15 0.23
C CYS A 52 -2.78 2.06 -0.03
N THR A 53 -1.51 2.44 0.07
CA THR A 53 -0.38 1.51 -0.03
C THR A 53 0.62 1.80 1.08
N ALA A 54 1.13 0.76 1.74
CA ALA A 54 2.09 0.92 2.82
C ALA A 54 3.50 1.08 2.24
N ALA A 55 4.20 2.15 2.61
CA ALA A 55 5.52 2.43 2.05
C ALA A 55 6.62 1.53 2.66
N LYS A 56 6.32 0.86 3.79
CA LYS A 56 7.23 -0.07 4.47
C LYS A 56 7.79 -1.17 3.56
N TYR A 57 6.98 -1.66 2.63
CA TYR A 57 7.39 -2.73 1.72
C TYR A 57 8.37 -2.24 0.64
N MET A 58 8.54 -0.92 0.50
CA MET A 58 9.53 -0.27 -0.37
C MET A 58 10.80 0.17 0.38
N SER A 59 11.03 -0.35 1.60
CA SER A 59 12.12 0.07 2.48
C SER A 59 12.00 1.51 3.01
N SER A 60 10.77 2.01 3.13
CA SER A 60 10.46 3.27 3.82
C SER A 60 10.20 3.07 5.32
N PRO A 61 10.12 4.13 6.17
CA PRO A 61 9.70 3.98 7.55
C PRO A 61 8.35 3.27 7.71
N GLN A 62 8.25 2.41 8.71
CA GLN A 62 7.14 1.45 8.90
C GLN A 62 5.77 2.12 9.11
N SER A 63 5.78 3.35 9.61
CA SER A 63 4.65 4.24 9.95
C SER A 63 4.07 5.02 8.76
N THR A 64 4.58 4.80 7.54
CA THR A 64 4.26 5.63 6.38
C THR A 64 3.52 4.89 5.27
N GLY A 65 2.75 5.64 4.48
CA GLY A 65 1.99 5.13 3.35
C GLY A 65 1.63 6.22 2.34
N LEU A 66 1.11 5.78 1.21
CA LEU A 66 0.64 6.62 0.11
C LEU A 66 -0.87 6.51 0.00
N ALA A 67 -1.51 7.64 -0.28
CA ALA A 67 -2.94 7.77 -0.55
C ALA A 67 -3.13 8.11 -2.03
N PHE A 68 -3.98 7.35 -2.71
CA PHE A 68 -4.39 7.58 -4.09
C PHE A 68 -5.89 7.79 -4.13
N GLY A 69 -6.35 8.70 -4.97
CA GLY A 69 -7.76 9.04 -5.13
C GLY A 69 -7.92 10.25 -6.03
N SER A 70 -9.17 10.67 -6.26
CA SER A 70 -9.46 11.93 -6.93
C SER A 70 -8.90 13.13 -6.14
N GLU A 71 -8.71 14.27 -6.80
CA GLU A 71 -8.30 15.50 -6.11
C GLU A 71 -9.25 15.85 -4.96
N ASP A 72 -10.56 15.64 -5.15
CA ASP A 72 -11.55 15.86 -4.12
C ASP A 72 -11.42 14.89 -2.95
N MET A 73 -11.15 13.60 -3.21
CA MET A 73 -10.92 12.62 -2.14
C MET A 73 -9.65 12.96 -1.35
N ILE A 74 -8.55 13.27 -2.03
CA ILE A 74 -7.30 13.69 -1.38
C ILE A 74 -7.52 14.97 -0.56
N ARG A 75 -8.31 15.92 -1.07
CA ARG A 75 -8.70 17.12 -0.33
C ARG A 75 -9.49 16.76 0.93
N LYS A 76 -10.51 15.90 0.85
CA LYS A 76 -11.29 15.44 2.01
C LYS A 76 -10.42 14.78 3.08
N LEU A 77 -9.47 13.93 2.68
CA LEU A 77 -8.49 13.33 3.59
C LEU A 77 -7.56 14.36 4.21
N ALA A 78 -7.08 15.32 3.43
CA ALA A 78 -6.23 16.40 3.91
C ALA A 78 -6.94 17.24 4.98
N LEU A 79 -8.26 17.47 4.87
CA LEU A 79 -9.05 18.15 5.91
C LEU A 79 -9.07 17.40 7.24
N GLN A 80 -8.95 16.07 7.20
CA GLN A 80 -8.86 15.23 8.40
C GLN A 80 -7.44 15.12 8.98
N SER A 81 -6.41 15.55 8.25
CA SER A 81 -5.01 15.36 8.63
C SER A 81 -4.50 16.31 9.73
N PHE A 82 -3.34 15.97 10.31
CA PHE A 82 -2.54 16.86 11.16
C PHE A 82 -2.31 18.25 10.54
N VAL A 83 -2.07 18.32 9.22
CA VAL A 83 -1.73 19.59 8.54
C VAL A 83 -2.91 20.56 8.59
N SER A 84 -4.13 20.07 8.36
CA SER A 84 -5.33 20.91 8.47
C SER A 84 -5.66 21.25 9.91
N TYR A 85 -5.34 20.38 10.85
CA TYR A 85 -5.49 20.65 12.28
C TYR A 85 -4.65 21.87 12.72
N GLU A 86 -3.36 21.88 12.40
CA GLU A 86 -2.47 22.98 12.79
C GLU A 86 -2.61 24.20 11.86
N GLY A 87 -2.72 24.01 10.55
CA GLY A 87 -2.67 25.09 9.56
C GLY A 87 -4.02 25.75 9.26
N ARG A 88 -5.14 25.02 9.43
CA ARG A 88 -6.49 25.51 9.09
C ARG A 88 -7.46 25.51 10.26
N ARG A 89 -7.01 25.08 11.46
CA ARG A 89 -7.82 24.91 12.68
C ARG A 89 -9.01 23.96 12.50
N ILE A 90 -8.91 23.02 11.54
CA ILE A 90 -9.94 21.99 11.32
C ILE A 90 -9.68 20.86 12.31
N ARG A 91 -10.63 20.59 13.21
CA ARG A 91 -10.50 19.55 14.25
C ARG A 91 -10.79 18.15 13.69
N GLY A 92 -10.02 17.73 12.69
CA GLY A 92 -10.07 16.38 12.12
C GLY A 92 -9.41 15.31 12.99
N VAL A 93 -9.68 14.04 12.69
CA VAL A 93 -9.23 12.88 13.48
C VAL A 93 -7.74 12.54 13.34
N GLY A 94 -7.04 13.11 12.36
CA GLY A 94 -5.66 12.76 12.00
C GLY A 94 -4.57 13.46 12.80
N ARG A 95 -4.91 14.23 13.84
CA ARG A 95 -3.92 14.86 14.75
C ARG A 95 -2.94 13.85 15.40
N PRO A 96 -3.38 12.67 15.88
CA PRO A 96 -2.47 11.62 16.38
C PRO A 96 -1.76 10.84 15.27
N GLN A 97 -2.18 10.96 14.01
CA GLN A 97 -1.64 10.21 12.86
C GLN A 97 -0.58 11.02 12.08
N LYS A 98 0.11 11.93 12.77
CA LYS A 98 1.11 12.79 12.16
C LYS A 98 2.30 11.95 11.69
N VAL A 99 2.75 12.21 10.47
CA VAL A 99 4.03 11.73 9.94
C VAL A 99 5.09 12.80 10.15
N ASP A 100 6.27 12.41 10.60
CA ASP A 100 7.37 13.33 10.83
C ASP A 100 8.10 13.70 9.53
N ARG A 101 8.83 14.83 9.53
CA ARG A 101 9.49 15.34 8.31
C ARG A 101 10.53 14.36 7.76
N GLN A 102 11.31 13.73 8.63
CA GLN A 102 12.28 12.71 8.24
C GLN A 102 11.61 11.49 7.60
N GLU A 103 10.41 11.14 8.06
CA GLU A 103 9.63 10.04 7.49
C GLU A 103 9.10 10.41 6.10
N MET A 104 8.61 11.64 5.92
CA MET A 104 8.22 12.14 4.60
C MET A 104 9.39 12.11 3.60
N VAL A 105 10.58 12.55 4.01
CA VAL A 105 11.81 12.46 3.17
C VAL A 105 12.14 10.99 2.86
N GLY A 106 12.04 10.11 3.85
CA GLY A 106 12.27 8.67 3.68
C GLY A 106 11.30 8.02 2.69
N VAL A 107 10.03 8.44 2.68
CA VAL A 107 9.04 7.99 1.68
C VAL A 107 9.40 8.44 0.29
N VAL A 108 9.73 9.72 0.11
CA VAL A 108 10.09 10.25 -1.22
C VAL A 108 11.30 9.50 -1.79
N ALA A 109 12.36 9.33 -1.01
CA ALA A 109 13.56 8.60 -1.44
C ALA A 109 13.26 7.12 -1.74
N ALA A 110 12.46 6.45 -0.88
CA ALA A 110 12.06 5.06 -1.08
C ALA A 110 11.25 4.88 -2.37
N VAL A 111 10.27 5.75 -2.63
CA VAL A 111 9.43 5.69 -3.84
C VAL A 111 10.26 5.95 -5.10
N GLN A 112 11.13 6.96 -5.09
CA GLN A 112 12.03 7.25 -6.22
C GLN A 112 12.91 6.05 -6.55
N ARG A 113 13.54 5.45 -5.53
CA ARG A 113 14.33 4.23 -5.69
C ARG A 113 13.49 3.06 -6.19
N TRP A 114 12.30 2.86 -5.62
CA TRP A 114 11.42 1.75 -5.97
C TRP A 114 10.98 1.81 -7.44
N MET A 115 10.61 3.00 -7.92
CA MET A 115 10.17 3.19 -9.30
C MET A 115 11.27 3.03 -10.36
N THR A 116 12.54 3.06 -9.97
CA THR A 116 13.69 3.09 -10.89
C THR A 116 14.61 1.87 -10.75
N MET A 117 14.44 1.05 -9.72
CA MET A 117 15.30 -0.10 -9.48
C MET A 117 14.98 -1.28 -10.40
N ASN A 118 15.98 -2.13 -10.64
CA ASN A 118 15.76 -3.41 -11.31
C ASN A 118 15.05 -4.39 -10.36
N HIS A 119 13.76 -4.59 -10.57
CA HIS A 119 12.97 -5.49 -9.74
C HIS A 119 13.24 -6.98 -10.01
N GLU A 120 13.70 -7.35 -11.21
CA GLU A 120 14.07 -8.73 -11.54
C GLU A 120 15.32 -9.15 -10.75
N GLU A 121 16.35 -8.29 -10.76
CA GLU A 121 17.56 -8.49 -9.97
C GLU A 121 17.25 -8.56 -8.47
N ARG A 122 16.41 -7.65 -7.97
CA ARG A 122 15.92 -7.67 -6.57
C ARG A 122 15.26 -9.00 -6.21
N LEU A 123 14.41 -9.53 -7.09
CA LEU A 123 13.71 -10.79 -6.86
C LEU A 123 14.67 -11.99 -6.90
N ALA A 124 15.61 -12.02 -7.85
CA ALA A 124 16.63 -13.06 -7.96
C ALA A 124 17.56 -13.09 -6.74
N ASP A 125 17.97 -11.93 -6.23
CA ASP A 125 18.74 -11.81 -4.99
C ASP A 125 17.94 -12.31 -3.78
N THR A 126 16.65 -11.97 -3.72
CA THR A 126 15.75 -12.46 -2.66
C THR A 126 15.61 -13.98 -2.70
N GLU A 127 15.42 -14.57 -3.89
CA GLU A 127 15.36 -16.02 -4.06
C GLU A 127 16.67 -16.70 -3.62
N THR A 128 17.82 -16.12 -3.98
CA THR A 128 19.13 -16.61 -3.56
C THR A 128 19.25 -16.63 -2.04
N LYS A 129 18.84 -15.55 -1.36
CA LYS A 129 18.82 -15.47 0.11
C LYS A 129 17.89 -16.52 0.72
N CYS A 130 16.69 -16.69 0.18
CA CYS A 130 15.75 -17.73 0.61
C CYS A 130 16.34 -19.13 0.48
N ARG A 131 16.99 -19.43 -0.65
CA ARG A 131 17.64 -20.72 -0.89
C ARG A 131 18.78 -20.98 0.09
N ASN A 132 19.59 -19.95 0.37
CA ASN A 132 20.66 -20.04 1.37
C ASN A 132 20.13 -20.38 2.77
N MET A 133 18.95 -19.87 3.13
CA MET A 133 18.27 -20.20 4.40
C MET A 133 17.62 -21.59 4.38
N LEU A 134 17.04 -22.00 3.25
CA LEU A 134 16.34 -23.28 3.14
C LEU A 134 17.28 -24.49 3.05
N ASN A 135 18.42 -24.37 2.36
CA ASN A 135 19.33 -25.49 2.10
C ASN A 135 19.80 -26.23 3.38
N PRO A 136 20.17 -25.54 4.48
CA PRO A 136 20.51 -26.22 5.74
C PRO A 136 19.30 -26.90 6.40
N LEU A 137 18.10 -26.34 6.24
CA LEU A 137 16.88 -26.82 6.89
C LEU A 137 16.33 -28.12 6.26
N GLN A 138 16.63 -28.37 4.98
CA GLN A 138 16.28 -29.62 4.29
C GLN A 138 16.91 -30.87 4.94
N ARG A 139 17.95 -30.71 5.76
CA ARG A 139 18.54 -31.82 6.53
C ARG A 139 17.71 -32.23 7.74
N TYR A 140 16.74 -31.41 8.15
CA TYR A 140 15.90 -31.60 9.33
C TYR A 140 14.43 -31.89 9.01
N THR A 141 14.05 -31.93 7.72
CA THR A 141 12.71 -32.37 7.29
C THR A 141 12.51 -33.85 7.62
N GLY A 142 11.82 -34.12 8.73
CA GLY A 142 11.54 -35.45 9.28
C GLY A 142 11.43 -35.55 10.81
N ARG A 143 11.66 -34.48 11.58
CA ARG A 143 11.65 -34.50 13.06
C ARG A 143 10.55 -33.66 13.72
N TYR A 144 9.33 -33.75 13.23
CA TYR A 144 8.16 -33.45 14.05
C TYR A 144 7.48 -34.78 14.38
N ARG A 145 7.91 -35.39 15.50
CA ARG A 145 7.16 -36.40 16.24
C ARG A 145 6.67 -35.75 17.52
#